data_AF-A0A6S9FGC7-F1
#
_entry.id   AF-A0A6S9FGC7-F1
#
_cell.length_a   1.000
_cell.length_b   1.000
_cell.length_c   1.000
_cell.angle_alpha   90.00
_cell.angle_beta   90.00
_cell.angle_gamma   90.00
#
_symmetry.space_group_name_H-M   'P 1'
#
loop_
_entity.id
_entity.type
_entity.pdbx_description
1 polymer ?
#
loop_
_entity_poly.entity_id
_entity_poly.type
_entity_poly.pdbx_seq_one_letter_code
_entity_poly.pdbx_strand_id
1 'polypeptide(L)'
;MAGSLRITVFCALILGIIQPTISFLANGKQKGPFLLNHRGASFEHRPIKMSVYADLEAWLADNGVKDLSVTVGDSKGKLGMGKGLIVTKAMKRGTAALNIPQSLCLSVSSALESQIGKYLKNFEGWTGEVGIIALHLLYEKSIGNDSKFGPFIAALPEQIEHPLFWNEETLELAQKSSTKGIKGFVEDVAEDFEDFKSQVIGRSPPGTFPAEFFNLESFKWAVACAASRSFFVDGELRLVPLLDFANHGDGVAFVEPEGGGMGIFGGKAVKALANQAYQPGSEFLVSYGPKSPAEYLEEHGFLPRLDTKKTSCMLAFGVRDADPYRDDKLDILELAGEEPEQCFDVFSVDNGEPDPAMMRFLRLVTLTSSDAFLLEAVFRDECWDFMALPISEVNEANVGKLVMDKIDEALGNFHGDREGDQALVKTDGQEWVAERVRGLARLRLAERAALEATRGWFERDAQALDLKEYYQERRLKSLGLDRPLDDAELMSSGAARDMDW
;
A
#
# COMPACT_ATOMS: atom_id res chain seq x y z
N MET A 1 -7.94 10.93 -27.48
CA MET A 1 -8.99 10.54 -26.51
C MET A 1 -8.69 9.13 -26.04
N ALA A 2 -7.91 9.03 -24.96
CA ALA A 2 -7.70 7.87 -24.10
C ALA A 2 -6.84 8.43 -22.95
N GLY A 3 -7.49 8.91 -21.90
CA GLY A 3 -6.80 9.47 -20.73
C GLY A 3 -6.41 8.32 -19.81
N SER A 4 -5.11 8.09 -19.67
CA SER A 4 -4.56 7.17 -18.68
C SER A 4 -4.73 7.78 -17.29
N LEU A 5 -5.38 7.03 -16.41
CA LEU A 5 -5.62 7.37 -15.00
C LEU A 5 -4.28 7.22 -14.28
N ARG A 6 -3.62 8.33 -13.94
CA ARG A 6 -2.40 8.32 -13.10
C ARG A 6 -2.80 7.98 -11.67
N ILE A 7 -2.40 6.80 -11.20
CA ILE A 7 -2.33 6.46 -9.77
C ILE A 7 -0.88 6.74 -9.37
N THR A 8 -0.66 7.83 -8.64
CA THR A 8 0.64 8.19 -8.09
C THR A 8 0.88 7.33 -6.85
N VAL A 9 1.75 6.33 -6.96
CA VAL A 9 2.31 5.61 -5.81
C VAL A 9 3.50 6.42 -5.31
N PHE A 10 3.37 7.05 -4.15
CA PHE A 10 4.48 7.73 -3.47
C PHE A 10 5.31 6.68 -2.72
N CYS A 11 6.56 6.46 -3.13
CA CYS A 11 7.56 5.73 -2.35
C CYS A 11 8.58 6.72 -1.78
N ALA A 12 8.70 6.72 -0.45
CA ALA A 12 9.64 7.47 0.34
C ALA A 12 11.08 6.92 0.21
N LEU A 13 12.04 7.79 -0.10
CA LEU A 13 13.49 7.49 -0.16
C LEU A 13 14.07 7.26 1.25
N ILE A 14 14.71 6.10 1.47
CA ILE A 14 15.51 5.79 2.67
C ILE A 14 17.00 5.89 2.35
N LEU A 15 17.74 6.79 3.00
CA LEU A 15 19.19 6.65 3.18
C LEU A 15 19.67 7.28 4.49
N GLY A 16 20.44 6.52 5.29
CA GLY A 16 21.13 7.06 6.47
C GLY A 16 21.86 6.07 7.38
N ILE A 17 22.67 5.16 6.83
CA ILE A 17 23.56 4.26 7.61
C ILE A 17 24.70 5.06 8.28
N ILE A 18 24.80 5.03 9.62
CA ILE A 18 26.09 5.03 10.36
C ILE A 18 25.95 4.21 11.66
N GLN A 19 26.51 3.00 11.71
CA GLN A 19 26.84 2.30 12.97
C GLN A 19 28.31 2.52 13.32
N PRO A 20 28.67 2.76 14.60
CA PRO A 20 29.98 2.42 15.11
C PRO A 20 29.96 1.08 15.86
N THR A 21 30.91 0.25 15.49
CA THR A 21 31.34 -1.01 16.10
C THR A 21 31.66 -0.86 17.59
N ILE A 22 31.03 -1.69 18.44
CA ILE A 22 31.53 -1.96 19.79
C ILE A 22 31.58 -3.49 20.01
N SER A 23 32.80 -4.00 20.07
CA SER A 23 33.13 -5.36 20.49
C SER A 23 32.90 -5.54 21.99
N PHE A 24 32.22 -6.61 22.40
CA PHE A 24 32.30 -7.10 23.79
C PHE A 24 32.52 -8.62 23.85
N LEU A 25 33.54 -8.98 24.62
CA LEU A 25 34.04 -10.32 24.89
C LEU A 25 33.05 -11.17 25.70
N ALA A 26 33.04 -12.46 25.38
CA ALA A 26 32.34 -13.52 26.09
C ALA A 26 32.77 -13.63 27.56
N ASN A 27 31.80 -13.89 28.45
CA ASN A 27 31.96 -14.86 29.53
C ASN A 27 30.63 -15.20 30.25
N GLY A 28 30.27 -16.48 30.22
CA GLY A 28 30.01 -17.23 31.46
C GLY A 28 28.59 -17.34 32.01
N LYS A 29 28.05 -18.56 31.84
CA LYS A 29 27.27 -19.38 32.79
C LYS A 29 25.73 -19.30 32.79
N GLN A 30 25.17 -20.44 32.36
CA GLN A 30 23.82 -20.94 32.56
C GLN A 30 23.28 -20.78 33.99
N LYS A 31 22.01 -20.39 34.12
CA LYS A 31 21.07 -20.89 35.15
C LYS A 31 19.62 -20.84 34.65
N GLY A 32 19.01 -22.02 34.51
CA GLY A 32 17.65 -22.42 34.92
C GLY A 32 16.40 -21.67 34.40
N PRO A 33 15.25 -22.35 34.24
CA PRO A 33 14.08 -21.79 33.57
C PRO A 33 13.37 -20.79 34.50
N PHE A 34 13.26 -19.54 34.05
CA PHE A 34 12.37 -18.58 34.69
C PHE A 34 10.94 -18.81 34.19
N LEU A 35 10.09 -19.27 35.10
CA LEU A 35 8.64 -19.24 34.96
C LEU A 35 8.21 -17.79 34.76
N LEU A 36 7.89 -17.43 33.51
CA LEU A 36 7.30 -16.14 33.16
C LEU A 36 5.85 -16.11 33.67
N ASN A 37 5.66 -15.43 34.80
CA ASN A 37 4.36 -15.12 35.35
C ASN A 37 3.80 -13.92 34.57
N HIS A 38 3.26 -14.16 33.37
CA HIS A 38 2.52 -13.13 32.64
C HIS A 38 1.15 -12.96 33.29
N ARG A 39 0.98 -11.90 34.06
CA ARG A 39 -0.35 -11.33 34.32
C ARG A 39 -0.88 -10.84 32.98
N GLY A 40 -1.70 -11.65 32.33
CA GLY A 40 -2.54 -11.20 31.23
C GLY A 40 -3.36 -10.00 31.72
N ALA A 41 -3.22 -8.87 31.04
CA ALA A 41 -4.21 -7.81 31.12
C ALA A 41 -5.49 -8.38 30.51
N SER A 42 -6.41 -8.82 31.37
CA SER A 42 -7.76 -9.15 30.96
C SER A 42 -8.38 -7.90 30.35
N PHE A 43 -8.79 -8.02 29.09
CA PHE A 43 -9.55 -6.99 28.37
C PHE A 43 -10.91 -6.80 29.05
N GLU A 44 -10.97 -5.89 30.01
CA GLU A 44 -12.25 -5.35 30.46
C GLU A 44 -12.74 -4.34 29.42
N HIS A 45 -13.71 -4.76 28.60
CA HIS A 45 -14.55 -3.85 27.84
C HIS A 45 -15.16 -2.82 28.80
N ARG A 46 -14.65 -1.58 28.80
CA ARG A 46 -15.44 -0.46 29.29
C ARG A 46 -16.65 -0.32 28.35
N PRO A 47 -17.89 -0.38 28.85
CA PRO A 47 -19.05 -0.28 27.98
C PRO A 47 -19.09 1.13 27.37
N ILE A 48 -18.74 1.25 26.08
CA ILE A 48 -19.21 2.35 25.24
C ILE A 48 -20.73 2.28 25.33
N LYS A 49 -21.33 3.22 26.04
CA LYS A 49 -22.76 3.20 26.34
C LYS A 49 -23.51 3.22 25.00
N MET A 50 -24.52 2.35 24.86
CA MET A 50 -25.47 2.32 23.73
C MET A 50 -26.00 3.72 23.33
N SER A 51 -25.92 4.72 24.21
CA SER A 51 -26.26 6.11 23.93
C SER A 51 -25.41 6.74 22.82
N VAL A 52 -24.11 6.43 22.71
CA VAL A 52 -23.20 7.15 21.80
C VAL A 52 -23.56 6.93 20.32
N TYR A 53 -23.93 5.71 19.93
CA TYR A 53 -24.34 5.44 18.55
C TYR A 53 -25.71 6.04 18.23
N ALA A 54 -26.62 6.09 19.22
CA ALA A 54 -27.89 6.78 19.06
C ALA A 54 -27.70 8.29 18.90
N ASP A 55 -26.74 8.87 19.63
CA ASP A 55 -26.38 10.29 19.52
C ASP A 55 -25.77 10.60 18.13
N LEU A 56 -24.93 9.70 17.59
CA LEU A 56 -24.44 9.78 16.21
C LEU A 56 -25.58 9.74 15.19
N GLU A 57 -26.49 8.78 15.28
CA GLU A 57 -27.62 8.66 14.36
C GLU A 57 -28.57 9.87 14.45
N ALA A 58 -28.80 10.40 15.65
CA ALA A 58 -29.57 11.62 15.86
C ALA A 58 -28.89 12.83 15.22
N TRP A 59 -27.59 13.00 15.42
CA TRP A 59 -26.80 14.07 14.80
C TRP A 59 -26.83 13.98 13.27
N LEU A 60 -26.74 12.77 12.69
CA LEU A 60 -26.90 12.58 11.25
C LEU A 60 -28.29 13.00 10.77
N ALA A 61 -29.34 12.63 11.50
CA ALA A 61 -30.71 13.02 11.19
C ALA A 61 -30.92 14.54 11.22
N ASP A 62 -30.37 15.22 12.23
CA ASP A 62 -30.41 16.68 12.37
C ASP A 62 -29.67 17.39 11.23
N ASN A 63 -28.63 16.74 10.66
CA ASN A 63 -27.91 17.22 9.48
C ASN A 63 -28.50 16.72 8.15
N GLY A 64 -29.75 16.25 8.16
CA GLY A 64 -30.52 15.95 6.96
C GLY A 64 -30.24 14.57 6.34
N VAL A 65 -29.53 13.68 7.03
CA VAL A 65 -29.42 12.27 6.65
C VAL A 65 -30.72 11.57 6.96
N LYS A 66 -31.36 10.99 5.94
CA LYS A 66 -32.67 10.33 6.06
C LYS A 66 -32.57 8.89 5.59
N ASP A 67 -33.55 8.09 5.99
CA ASP A 67 -33.78 6.75 5.48
C ASP A 67 -32.61 5.77 5.65
N LEU A 68 -31.79 5.94 6.69
CA LEU A 68 -30.74 4.99 7.06
C LEU A 68 -31.32 3.56 7.09
N SER A 69 -30.66 2.65 6.39
CA SER A 69 -31.05 1.24 6.31
C SER A 69 -30.19 0.33 7.17
N VAL A 70 -29.28 0.93 7.93
CA VAL A 70 -28.27 0.27 8.75
C VAL A 70 -28.12 1.02 10.08
N THR A 71 -27.65 0.31 11.10
CA THR A 71 -27.31 0.85 12.43
C THR A 71 -26.03 0.17 12.93
N VAL A 72 -25.35 0.77 13.91
CA VAL A 72 -24.18 0.14 14.53
C VAL A 72 -24.64 -1.00 15.44
N GLY A 73 -24.07 -2.18 15.25
CA GLY A 73 -24.32 -3.36 16.09
C GLY A 73 -23.08 -4.23 16.25
N ASP A 74 -23.21 -5.31 17.01
CA ASP A 74 -22.12 -6.29 17.13
C ASP A 74 -21.95 -7.06 15.82
N SER A 75 -20.73 -7.05 15.27
CA SER A 75 -20.38 -7.85 14.10
C SER A 75 -20.49 -9.32 14.47
N LYS A 76 -21.09 -10.11 13.56
CA LYS A 76 -21.19 -11.57 13.71
C LYS A 76 -20.05 -12.28 12.95
N GLY A 77 -19.07 -11.53 12.45
CA GLY A 77 -17.94 -12.03 11.69
C GLY A 77 -17.04 -12.99 12.49
N LYS A 78 -16.41 -13.93 11.78
CA LYS A 78 -15.57 -15.00 12.36
C LYS A 78 -14.34 -14.51 13.13
N LEU A 79 -13.91 -13.27 12.90
CA LEU A 79 -12.71 -12.68 13.51
C LEU A 79 -13.02 -11.75 14.69
N GLY A 80 -14.28 -11.66 15.14
CA GLY A 80 -14.63 -10.75 16.24
C GLY A 80 -14.29 -9.30 15.88
N MET A 81 -14.74 -8.84 14.70
CA MET A 81 -14.49 -7.49 14.14
C MET A 81 -15.14 -6.35 14.95
N GLY A 82 -15.48 -6.59 16.22
CA GLY A 82 -16.09 -5.64 17.12
C GLY A 82 -17.46 -5.19 16.61
N LYS A 83 -17.55 -3.92 16.25
CA LYS A 83 -18.78 -3.30 15.75
C LYS A 83 -18.85 -3.40 14.23
N GLY A 84 -20.07 -3.47 13.72
CA GLY A 84 -20.36 -3.51 12.28
C GLY A 84 -21.66 -2.78 11.98
N LEU A 85 -21.93 -2.53 10.69
CA LEU A 85 -23.22 -2.02 10.24
C LEU A 85 -24.23 -3.15 10.06
N ILE A 86 -25.30 -3.12 10.83
CA ILE A 86 -26.37 -4.11 10.79
C ILE A 86 -27.57 -3.55 10.05
N VAL A 87 -28.04 -4.29 9.07
CA VAL A 87 -29.20 -3.94 8.24
C VAL A 87 -30.47 -3.92 9.09
N THR A 88 -31.19 -2.81 9.08
CA THR A 88 -32.43 -2.61 9.87
C THR A 88 -33.69 -2.91 9.07
N LYS A 89 -33.64 -2.76 7.74
CA LYS A 89 -34.76 -3.03 6.81
C LYS A 89 -34.27 -3.77 5.57
N ALA A 90 -35.14 -4.58 4.97
CA ALA A 90 -34.78 -5.32 3.76
C ALA A 90 -34.40 -4.35 2.63
N MET A 91 -33.28 -4.63 1.95
CA MET A 91 -32.79 -3.82 0.84
C MET A 91 -32.73 -4.65 -0.44
N LYS A 92 -33.06 -4.02 -1.57
CA LYS A 92 -32.81 -4.57 -2.90
C LYS A 92 -31.48 -4.04 -3.42
N ARG A 93 -30.87 -4.76 -4.37
CA ARG A 93 -29.72 -4.27 -5.12
C ARG A 93 -29.99 -2.87 -5.70
N GLY A 94 -29.02 -1.97 -5.57
CA GLY A 94 -29.08 -0.56 -5.98
C GLY A 94 -29.75 0.37 -4.96
N THR A 95 -30.27 -0.15 -3.85
CA THR A 95 -30.83 0.69 -2.77
C THR A 95 -29.69 1.29 -1.95
N ALA A 96 -29.72 2.59 -1.66
CA ALA A 96 -28.73 3.20 -0.77
C ALA A 96 -28.93 2.70 0.67
N ALA A 97 -27.89 2.07 1.23
CA ALA A 97 -27.86 1.74 2.65
C ALA A 97 -27.67 3.01 3.50
N LEU A 98 -26.81 3.90 3.00
CA LEU A 98 -26.49 5.20 3.59
C LEU A 98 -26.06 6.20 2.51
N ASN A 99 -26.31 7.48 2.80
CA ASN A 99 -26.08 8.63 1.94
C ASN A 99 -25.69 9.82 2.83
N ILE A 100 -24.39 10.02 3.01
CA ILE A 100 -23.81 10.95 4.00
C ILE A 100 -23.29 12.21 3.29
N PRO A 101 -23.77 13.42 3.60
CA PRO A 101 -23.24 14.65 3.02
C PRO A 101 -21.72 14.76 3.22
N GLN A 102 -20.98 15.14 2.16
CA GLN A 102 -19.52 15.29 2.24
C GLN A 102 -19.11 16.36 3.26
N SER A 103 -19.98 17.34 3.57
CA SER A 103 -19.76 18.37 4.59
C SER A 103 -19.71 17.84 6.03
N LEU A 104 -20.12 16.57 6.24
CA LEU A 104 -20.04 15.87 7.53
C LEU A 104 -18.81 14.95 7.63
N CYS A 105 -18.04 14.78 6.56
CA CYS A 105 -16.83 13.98 6.56
C CYS A 105 -15.62 14.78 7.08
N LEU A 106 -14.64 14.07 7.65
CA LEU A 106 -13.29 14.63 7.83
C LEU A 106 -12.45 14.30 6.60
N SER A 107 -11.77 15.30 6.03
CA SER A 107 -10.92 15.16 4.85
C SER A 107 -9.81 16.22 4.85
N VAL A 108 -8.89 16.15 3.89
CA VAL A 108 -7.88 17.21 3.71
C VAL A 108 -8.56 18.56 3.47
N SER A 109 -9.58 18.61 2.62
CA SER A 109 -10.35 19.83 2.36
C SER A 109 -11.00 20.40 3.63
N SER A 110 -11.65 19.56 4.44
CA SER A 110 -12.24 20.02 5.70
C SER A 110 -11.17 20.49 6.70
N ALA A 111 -9.98 19.90 6.66
CA ALA A 111 -8.83 20.34 7.45
C ALA A 111 -8.33 21.72 7.06
N LEU A 112 -8.20 21.98 5.75
CA LEU A 112 -7.75 23.27 5.23
C LEU A 112 -8.77 24.39 5.44
N GLU A 113 -10.06 24.06 5.51
CA GLU A 113 -11.15 25.00 5.83
C GLU A 113 -11.28 25.32 7.33
N SER A 114 -10.64 24.55 8.22
CA SER A 114 -10.73 24.76 9.67
C SER A 114 -9.75 25.84 10.16
N GLN A 115 -9.82 26.18 11.46
CA GLN A 115 -8.94 27.22 12.03
C GLN A 115 -7.45 26.85 12.01
N ILE A 116 -7.13 25.55 11.91
CA ILE A 116 -5.75 25.06 11.81
C ILE A 116 -5.26 24.91 10.38
N GLY A 117 -6.15 25.02 9.37
CA GLY A 117 -5.82 24.77 7.97
C GLY A 117 -4.68 25.63 7.43
N LYS A 118 -4.58 26.89 7.87
CA LYS A 118 -3.48 27.78 7.49
C LYS A 118 -2.09 27.31 7.94
N TYR A 119 -2.01 26.47 8.98
CA TYR A 119 -0.74 25.90 9.43
C TYR A 119 -0.44 24.55 8.77
N LEU A 120 -1.47 23.85 8.26
CA LEU A 120 -1.33 22.54 7.59
C LEU A 120 -1.06 22.65 6.09
N LYS A 121 -1.33 23.80 5.47
CA LYS A 121 -1.29 23.98 4.01
C LYS A 121 0.00 23.51 3.32
N ASN A 122 1.14 23.62 4.00
CA ASN A 122 2.46 23.24 3.47
C ASN A 122 3.12 22.15 4.33
N PHE A 123 2.34 21.47 5.19
CA PHE A 123 2.84 20.35 5.95
C PHE A 123 2.76 19.11 5.08
N GLU A 124 3.92 18.53 4.80
CA GLU A 124 4.07 17.29 4.03
C GLU A 124 4.75 16.30 4.96
N GLY A 125 4.00 15.31 5.42
CA GLY A 125 4.50 14.16 6.19
C GLY A 125 4.40 12.89 5.37
N TRP A 126 5.14 11.86 5.78
CA TRP A 126 5.16 10.53 5.19
C TRP A 126 3.76 9.91 5.09
N THR A 127 2.87 10.19 6.04
CA THR A 127 1.49 9.68 6.07
C THR A 127 0.52 10.43 5.13
N GLY A 128 0.95 11.48 4.44
CA GLY A 128 0.16 12.18 3.42
C GLY A 128 -1.24 12.63 3.91
N GLU A 129 -2.29 12.32 3.14
CA GLU A 129 -3.67 12.69 3.48
C GLU A 129 -4.13 12.11 4.83
N VAL A 130 -3.67 10.90 5.18
CA VAL A 130 -4.02 10.23 6.44
C VAL A 130 -3.55 11.05 7.64
N GLY A 131 -2.31 11.56 7.61
CA GLY A 131 -1.74 12.40 8.66
C GLY A 131 -2.51 13.72 8.82
N ILE A 132 -2.87 14.36 7.71
CA ILE A 132 -3.66 15.61 7.73
C ILE A 132 -5.06 15.38 8.33
N ILE A 133 -5.74 14.30 7.93
CA ILE A 133 -7.04 13.92 8.49
C ILE A 133 -6.90 13.61 9.99
N ALA A 134 -5.83 12.94 10.40
CA ALA A 134 -5.54 12.64 11.80
C ALA A 134 -5.36 13.91 12.64
N LEU A 135 -4.59 14.90 12.15
CA LEU A 135 -4.43 16.19 12.82
C LEU A 135 -5.75 16.96 12.92
N HIS A 136 -6.57 16.91 11.89
CA HIS A 136 -7.90 17.52 11.91
C HIS A 136 -8.83 16.82 12.91
N LEU A 137 -8.82 15.48 12.96
CA LEU A 137 -9.56 14.71 13.95
C LEU A 137 -9.15 15.08 15.37
N LEU A 138 -7.85 15.21 15.67
CA LEU A 138 -7.37 15.66 16.98
C LEU A 138 -7.79 17.08 17.31
N TYR A 139 -7.77 17.98 16.33
CA TYR A 139 -8.23 19.35 16.51
C TYR A 139 -9.70 19.41 16.90
N GLU A 140 -10.56 18.74 16.13
CA GLU A 140 -11.99 18.68 16.42
C GLU A 140 -12.28 17.98 17.76
N LYS A 141 -11.50 16.94 18.10
CA LYS A 141 -11.55 16.30 19.42
C LYS A 141 -11.17 17.25 20.56
N SER A 142 -10.18 18.12 20.35
CA SER A 142 -9.72 19.10 21.35
C SER A 142 -10.72 20.23 21.62
N ILE A 143 -11.57 20.53 20.64
CA ILE A 143 -12.67 21.49 20.79
C ILE A 143 -13.82 20.89 21.63
N GLY A 144 -13.96 19.56 21.64
CA GLY A 144 -14.97 18.86 22.44
C GLY A 144 -16.40 19.15 21.96
N ASN A 145 -17.28 19.54 22.89
CA ASN A 145 -18.72 19.72 22.60
C ASN A 145 -19.03 20.86 21.63
N ASP A 146 -18.10 21.80 21.43
CA ASP A 146 -18.26 22.89 20.46
C ASP A 146 -17.91 22.44 19.03
N SER A 147 -17.34 21.23 18.86
CA SER A 147 -17.08 20.67 17.53
C SER A 147 -18.37 20.20 16.90
N LYS A 148 -18.60 20.60 15.65
CA LYS A 148 -19.72 20.09 14.84
C LYS A 148 -19.63 18.57 14.63
N PHE A 149 -18.45 17.97 14.75
CA PHE A 149 -18.21 16.54 14.60
C PHE A 149 -18.22 15.79 15.95
N GLY A 150 -18.51 16.45 17.06
CA GLY A 150 -18.46 15.88 18.41
C GLY A 150 -19.15 14.51 18.54
N PRO A 151 -20.42 14.35 18.10
CA PRO A 151 -21.11 13.06 18.14
C PRO A 151 -20.43 11.96 17.31
N PHE A 152 -19.84 12.31 16.16
CA PHE A 152 -19.08 11.37 15.35
C PHE A 152 -17.78 10.95 16.04
N ILE A 153 -17.00 11.92 16.52
CA ILE A 153 -15.72 11.66 17.19
C ILE A 153 -15.92 10.83 18.47
N ALA A 154 -17.02 11.07 19.20
CA ALA A 154 -17.37 10.30 20.39
C ALA A 154 -17.70 8.84 20.08
N ALA A 155 -18.22 8.55 18.88
CA ALA A 155 -18.56 7.19 18.45
C ALA A 155 -17.34 6.38 17.97
N LEU A 156 -16.24 7.03 17.58
CA LEU A 156 -15.03 6.36 17.17
C LEU A 156 -14.47 5.46 18.29
N PRO A 157 -13.84 4.33 17.96
CA PRO A 157 -13.30 3.41 18.95
C PRO A 157 -12.18 4.05 19.77
N GLU A 158 -12.20 3.88 21.09
CA GLU A 158 -11.11 4.31 21.98
C GLU A 158 -9.84 3.47 21.78
N GLN A 159 -9.99 2.20 21.39
CA GLN A 159 -8.92 1.25 21.15
C GLN A 159 -9.10 0.61 19.78
N ILE A 160 -8.02 0.54 19.02
CA ILE A 160 -7.99 -0.01 17.65
C ILE A 160 -6.89 -1.04 17.63
N GLU A 161 -7.15 -2.23 17.08
CA GLU A 161 -6.03 -3.07 16.68
C GLU A 161 -5.40 -2.45 15.44
N HIS A 162 -4.17 -1.98 15.58
CA HIS A 162 -3.37 -1.47 14.49
C HIS A 162 -1.89 -1.74 14.78
N PRO A 163 -1.03 -1.94 13.76
CA PRO A 163 0.41 -2.07 13.96
C PRO A 163 1.05 -0.94 14.78
N LEU A 164 0.44 0.25 14.80
CA LEU A 164 0.92 1.41 15.57
C LEU A 164 0.93 1.18 17.08
N PHE A 165 0.19 0.17 17.56
CA PHE A 165 0.07 -0.20 18.97
C PHE A 165 0.72 -1.55 19.30
N TRP A 166 1.41 -2.17 18.34
CA TRP A 166 2.11 -3.41 18.58
C TRP A 166 3.39 -3.18 19.38
N ASN A 167 3.80 -4.21 20.13
CA ASN A 167 5.08 -4.17 20.84
C ASN A 167 6.24 -4.46 19.87
N GLU A 168 7.45 -4.13 20.31
CA GLU A 168 8.66 -4.26 19.50
C GLU A 168 8.89 -5.69 18.99
N GLU A 169 8.65 -6.71 19.83
CA GLU A 169 8.79 -8.12 19.43
C GLU A 169 7.86 -8.49 18.26
N THR A 170 6.62 -7.99 18.30
CA THR A 170 5.64 -8.22 17.23
C THR A 170 6.02 -7.46 15.96
N LEU A 171 6.48 -6.22 16.09
CA LEU A 171 6.91 -5.40 14.94
C LEU A 171 8.14 -6.01 14.26
N GLU A 172 9.10 -6.52 15.03
CA GLU A 172 10.25 -7.26 14.53
C GLU A 172 9.84 -8.55 13.80
N LEU A 173 8.82 -9.26 14.31
CA LEU A 173 8.27 -10.41 13.60
C LEU A 173 7.57 -9.99 12.32
N ALA A 174 6.80 -8.90 12.32
CA ALA A 174 6.11 -8.37 11.15
C ALA A 174 7.10 -7.93 10.06
N GLN A 175 8.20 -7.28 10.44
CA GLN A 175 9.30 -6.91 9.54
C GLN A 175 9.96 -8.14 8.89
N LYS A 176 9.98 -9.28 9.59
CA LYS A 176 10.44 -10.57 9.06
C LYS A 176 9.32 -11.41 8.45
N SER A 177 8.16 -10.82 8.21
CA SER A 177 6.99 -11.50 7.64
C SER A 177 6.52 -10.91 6.32
N SER A 178 7.01 -9.73 5.97
CA SER A 178 6.64 -9.03 4.74
C SER A 178 7.79 -8.20 4.21
N THR A 179 7.84 -8.03 2.89
CA THR A 179 8.76 -7.10 2.21
C THR A 179 8.31 -5.64 2.27
N LYS A 180 7.04 -5.34 2.60
CA LYS A 180 6.48 -3.97 2.60
C LYS A 180 7.04 -3.06 3.71
N GLY A 181 7.57 -3.65 4.78
CA GLY A 181 8.18 -2.87 5.87
C GLY A 181 7.18 -2.27 6.87
N ILE A 182 6.26 -3.08 7.41
CA ILE A 182 5.21 -2.65 8.37
C ILE A 182 5.80 -1.87 9.57
N LYS A 183 7.02 -2.20 10.00
CA LYS A 183 7.69 -1.46 11.08
C LYS A 183 8.06 -0.04 10.65
N GLY A 184 8.50 0.13 9.40
CA GLY A 184 8.82 1.44 8.81
C GLY A 184 7.63 2.39 8.91
N PHE A 185 6.42 1.95 8.56
CA PHE A 185 5.21 2.77 8.73
C PHE A 185 5.01 3.28 10.17
N VAL A 186 5.33 2.47 11.19
CA VAL A 186 5.22 2.89 12.61
C VAL A 186 6.27 3.95 12.97
N GLU A 187 7.47 3.84 12.39
CA GLU A 187 8.57 4.79 12.54
C GLU A 187 8.24 6.11 11.81
N ASP A 188 7.72 6.03 10.59
CA ASP A 188 7.28 7.18 9.76
C ASP A 188 6.20 8.00 10.49
N VAL A 189 5.21 7.35 11.11
CA VAL A 189 4.18 8.03 11.91
C VAL A 189 4.78 8.76 13.12
N ALA A 190 5.84 8.22 13.72
CA ALA A 190 6.52 8.88 14.83
C ALA A 190 7.35 10.09 14.35
N GLU A 191 8.02 9.97 13.20
CA GLU A 191 8.77 11.06 12.57
C GLU A 191 7.83 12.19 12.14
N ASP A 192 6.71 11.88 11.49
CA ASP A 192 5.67 12.84 11.12
C ASP A 192 5.19 13.67 12.31
N PHE A 193 5.09 13.05 13.50
CA PHE A 193 4.71 13.78 14.69
C PHE A 193 5.81 14.74 15.18
N GLU A 194 7.08 14.35 15.08
CA GLU A 194 8.21 15.23 15.40
C GLU A 194 8.29 16.42 14.41
N ASP A 195 8.06 16.16 13.13
CA ASP A 195 7.98 17.18 12.09
C ASP A 195 6.78 18.10 12.30
N PHE A 196 5.62 17.56 12.64
CA PHE A 196 4.45 18.36 13.00
C PHE A 196 4.76 19.29 14.19
N LYS A 197 5.43 18.82 15.24
CA LYS A 197 5.83 19.66 16.37
C LYS A 197 6.74 20.81 15.93
N SER A 198 7.76 20.53 15.12
CA SER A 198 8.78 21.50 14.75
C SER A 198 8.30 22.50 13.68
N GLN A 199 7.54 22.02 12.70
CA GLN A 199 7.12 22.78 11.52
C GLN A 199 5.77 23.48 11.72
N VAL A 200 4.87 22.90 12.53
CA VAL A 200 3.50 23.41 12.71
C VAL A 200 3.28 23.98 14.11
N ILE A 201 3.43 23.18 15.17
CA ILE A 201 3.13 23.64 16.54
C ILE A 201 4.01 24.84 16.91
N GLY A 202 5.32 24.75 16.68
CA GLY A 202 6.27 25.82 17.00
C GLY A 202 6.01 27.16 16.29
N ARG A 203 5.21 27.17 15.22
CA ARG A 203 4.87 28.37 14.42
C ARG A 203 3.45 28.87 14.68
N SER A 204 2.71 28.22 15.57
CA SER A 204 1.30 28.53 15.86
C SER A 204 1.14 29.25 17.21
N PRO A 205 0.08 30.06 17.39
CA PRO A 205 -0.22 30.71 18.66
C PRO A 205 -0.39 29.69 19.80
N PRO A 206 0.04 30.02 21.03
CA PRO A 206 -0.17 29.17 22.19
C PRO A 206 -1.64 28.77 22.35
N GLY A 207 -1.89 27.50 22.66
CA GLY A 207 -3.23 26.95 22.84
C GLY A 207 -3.92 26.50 21.53
N THR A 208 -3.34 26.75 20.35
CA THR A 208 -3.87 26.22 19.07
C THR A 208 -3.86 24.69 19.04
N PHE A 209 -2.79 24.09 19.57
CA PHE A 209 -2.59 22.64 19.65
C PHE A 209 -2.30 22.25 21.11
N PRO A 210 -3.33 22.01 21.94
CA PRO A 210 -3.13 21.64 23.34
C PRO A 210 -2.40 20.29 23.47
N ALA A 211 -1.32 20.23 24.25
CA ALA A 211 -0.46 19.04 24.36
C ALA A 211 -1.19 17.79 24.90
N GLU A 212 -2.30 17.97 25.61
CA GLU A 212 -3.16 16.88 26.08
C GLU A 212 -3.83 16.10 24.95
N PHE A 213 -4.10 16.76 23.80
CA PHE A 213 -4.66 16.14 22.59
C PHE A 213 -3.62 15.92 21.50
N PHE A 214 -2.59 16.76 21.44
CA PHE A 214 -1.52 16.69 20.43
C PHE A 214 -0.25 16.10 21.05
N ASN A 215 -0.27 14.79 21.24
CA ASN A 215 0.85 13.96 21.66
C ASN A 215 0.94 12.71 20.75
N LEU A 216 2.09 12.02 20.78
CA LEU A 216 2.34 10.89 19.87
C LEU A 216 1.29 9.79 19.99
N GLU A 217 0.85 9.45 21.20
CA GLU A 217 -0.17 8.40 21.41
C GLU A 217 -1.52 8.78 20.79
N SER A 218 -1.92 10.05 20.95
CA SER A 218 -3.14 10.58 20.34
C SER A 218 -3.02 10.65 18.82
N PHE A 219 -1.84 11.02 18.30
CA PHE A 219 -1.57 11.04 16.86
C PHE A 219 -1.62 9.64 16.26
N LYS A 220 -0.99 8.65 16.88
CA LYS A 220 -1.09 7.24 16.48
C LYS A 220 -2.54 6.76 16.43
N TRP A 221 -3.35 7.10 17.44
CA TRP A 221 -4.79 6.79 17.44
C TRP A 221 -5.55 7.46 16.30
N ALA A 222 -5.27 8.73 16.03
CA ALA A 222 -5.94 9.45 14.96
C ALA A 222 -5.52 8.95 13.56
N VAL A 223 -4.23 8.61 13.37
CA VAL A 223 -3.72 7.96 12.15
C VAL A 223 -4.36 6.59 11.98
N ALA A 224 -4.41 5.75 13.03
CA ALA A 224 -5.08 4.46 12.97
C ALA A 224 -6.57 4.60 12.61
N CYS A 225 -7.28 5.59 13.16
CA CYS A 225 -8.65 5.90 12.74
C CYS A 225 -8.72 6.24 11.25
N ALA A 226 -7.89 7.18 10.80
CA ALA A 226 -7.92 7.69 9.43
C ALA A 226 -7.52 6.61 8.40
N ALA A 227 -6.44 5.87 8.64
CA ALA A 227 -5.95 4.80 7.77
C ALA A 227 -6.98 3.67 7.65
N SER A 228 -7.47 3.18 8.79
CA SER A 228 -8.30 1.97 8.79
C SER A 228 -9.76 2.17 8.38
N ARG A 229 -10.25 3.42 8.35
CA ARG A 229 -11.70 3.72 8.23
C ARG A 229 -12.07 4.76 7.17
N SER A 230 -11.10 5.33 6.47
CA SER A 230 -11.39 6.31 5.43
C SER A 230 -11.65 5.65 4.08
N PHE A 231 -12.42 6.32 3.23
CA PHE A 231 -12.74 5.88 1.88
C PHE A 231 -12.34 6.95 0.87
N PHE A 232 -11.71 6.52 -0.22
CA PHE A 232 -11.39 7.41 -1.34
C PHE A 232 -12.63 7.59 -2.22
N VAL A 233 -13.16 8.81 -2.25
CA VAL A 233 -14.39 9.14 -2.99
C VAL A 233 -14.18 10.45 -3.72
N ASP A 234 -14.62 10.60 -4.97
CA ASP A 234 -14.50 11.86 -5.72
C ASP A 234 -13.08 12.50 -5.72
N GLY A 235 -12.02 11.68 -5.68
CA GLY A 235 -10.63 12.15 -5.75
C GLY A 235 -10.00 12.60 -4.43
N GLU A 236 -10.58 12.25 -3.27
CA GLU A 236 -10.01 12.61 -1.96
C GLU A 236 -10.39 11.56 -0.89
N LEU A 237 -9.49 11.33 0.06
CA LEU A 237 -9.71 10.44 1.20
C LEU A 237 -10.64 11.09 2.23
N ARG A 238 -11.65 10.34 2.71
CA ARG A 238 -12.66 10.84 3.65
C ARG A 238 -12.92 9.85 4.78
N LEU A 239 -12.84 10.33 6.01
CA LEU A 239 -13.38 9.61 7.16
C LEU A 239 -14.88 9.94 7.26
N VAL A 240 -15.73 8.94 6.96
CA VAL A 240 -17.16 9.12 6.73
C VAL A 240 -17.97 8.63 7.93
N PRO A 241 -18.71 9.50 8.63
CA PRO A 241 -19.51 9.09 9.78
C PRO A 241 -20.47 7.94 9.48
N LEU A 242 -20.58 7.00 10.40
CA LEU A 242 -21.39 5.77 10.33
C LEU A 242 -20.87 4.76 9.30
N LEU A 243 -20.49 5.18 8.09
CA LEU A 243 -19.89 4.30 7.10
C LEU A 243 -18.55 3.71 7.57
N ASP A 244 -17.82 4.42 8.44
CA ASP A 244 -16.59 3.96 9.08
C ASP A 244 -16.75 2.66 9.91
N PHE A 245 -17.99 2.27 10.26
CA PHE A 245 -18.31 1.00 10.93
C PHE A 245 -18.59 -0.15 9.95
N ALA A 246 -18.61 0.09 8.64
CA ALA A 246 -18.84 -0.98 7.67
C ALA A 246 -17.58 -1.85 7.57
N ASN A 247 -17.69 -3.12 7.97
CA ASN A 247 -16.57 -4.06 7.89
C ASN A 247 -16.28 -4.50 6.45
N HIS A 248 -15.05 -4.97 6.23
CA HIS A 248 -14.67 -5.58 4.96
C HIS A 248 -15.40 -6.91 4.71
N GLY A 249 -15.78 -7.17 3.46
CA GLY A 249 -16.26 -8.49 3.03
C GLY A 249 -15.45 -9.02 1.85
N ASP A 250 -15.09 -10.32 1.87
CA ASP A 250 -14.22 -10.98 0.88
C ASP A 250 -14.95 -11.52 -0.39
N GLY A 251 -16.13 -10.99 -0.73
CA GLY A 251 -17.05 -11.59 -1.73
C GLY A 251 -16.97 -10.99 -3.15
N VAL A 252 -17.15 -11.80 -4.20
CA VAL A 252 -17.05 -11.42 -5.64
C VAL A 252 -17.83 -10.15 -6.06
N ALA A 253 -18.86 -9.77 -5.30
CA ALA A 253 -19.49 -8.46 -5.40
C ALA A 253 -19.27 -7.73 -4.07
N PHE A 254 -18.73 -6.51 -4.16
CA PHE A 254 -18.49 -5.65 -3.01
C PHE A 254 -19.31 -4.36 -3.13
N VAL A 255 -19.54 -3.70 -2.00
CA VAL A 255 -20.08 -2.34 -1.98
C VAL A 255 -18.88 -1.40 -1.94
N GLU A 256 -18.74 -0.57 -2.96
CA GLU A 256 -17.73 0.50 -2.99
C GLU A 256 -18.45 1.83 -2.74
N PRO A 257 -18.04 2.59 -1.71
CA PRO A 257 -18.58 3.93 -1.51
C PRO A 257 -18.28 4.83 -2.70
N GLU A 258 -19.30 5.53 -3.17
CA GLU A 258 -19.21 6.40 -4.35
C GLU A 258 -19.74 7.80 -4.06
N GLY A 259 -19.29 8.77 -4.86
CA GLY A 259 -19.79 10.13 -4.80
C GLY A 259 -21.14 10.24 -5.48
N GLY A 260 -21.99 11.14 -4.98
CA GLY A 260 -23.25 11.45 -5.65
C GLY A 260 -23.92 12.71 -5.14
N GLY A 261 -24.88 13.23 -5.90
CA GLY A 261 -25.68 14.38 -5.48
C GLY A 261 -26.81 13.99 -4.52
N MET A 262 -27.18 14.92 -3.65
CA MET A 262 -28.37 14.84 -2.79
C MET A 262 -29.62 15.50 -3.42
N GLY A 263 -29.74 15.45 -4.75
CA GLY A 263 -30.83 16.09 -5.51
C GLY A 263 -30.48 17.51 -5.98
N ILE A 264 -31.43 18.18 -6.66
CA ILE A 264 -31.21 19.44 -7.38
C ILE A 264 -30.79 20.61 -6.44
N PHE A 265 -31.19 20.55 -5.18
CA PHE A 265 -30.85 21.55 -4.15
C PHE A 265 -29.89 21.00 -3.07
N GLY A 266 -29.43 19.77 -3.21
CA GLY A 266 -28.56 19.11 -2.25
C GLY A 266 -27.08 19.22 -2.65
N GLY A 267 -26.20 19.22 -1.64
CA GLY A 267 -24.75 19.13 -1.86
C GLY A 267 -24.30 17.76 -2.37
N LYS A 268 -22.98 17.55 -2.36
CA LYS A 268 -22.37 16.24 -2.63
C LYS A 268 -22.46 15.35 -1.39
N ALA A 269 -22.54 14.05 -1.61
CA ALA A 269 -22.61 13.02 -0.59
C ALA A 269 -21.77 11.79 -0.97
N VAL A 270 -21.40 11.02 0.05
CA VAL A 270 -20.86 9.68 -0.05
C VAL A 270 -22.01 8.69 0.09
N LYS A 271 -22.16 7.78 -0.88
CA LYS A 271 -23.22 6.78 -0.95
C LYS A 271 -22.63 5.39 -0.86
N ALA A 272 -23.27 4.51 -0.12
CA ALA A 272 -23.01 3.07 -0.18
C ALA A 272 -24.28 2.38 -0.66
N LEU A 273 -24.25 1.85 -1.89
CA LEU A 273 -25.39 1.19 -2.51
C LEU A 273 -25.30 -0.33 -2.27
N ALA A 274 -26.42 -0.93 -1.90
CA ALA A 274 -26.52 -2.38 -1.75
C ALA A 274 -26.19 -3.06 -3.08
N ASN A 275 -25.14 -3.88 -3.11
CA ASN A 275 -24.74 -4.64 -4.30
C ASN A 275 -25.57 -5.92 -4.51
N GLN A 276 -26.32 -6.33 -3.48
CA GLN A 276 -27.20 -7.49 -3.46
C GLN A 276 -28.46 -7.22 -2.63
N ALA A 277 -29.32 -8.22 -2.49
CA ALA A 277 -30.43 -8.15 -1.56
C ALA A 277 -29.95 -8.42 -0.12
N TYR A 278 -30.35 -7.58 0.83
CA TYR A 278 -30.03 -7.74 2.25
C TYR A 278 -31.30 -7.97 3.07
N GLN A 279 -31.17 -8.80 4.11
CA GLN A 279 -32.23 -9.05 5.09
C GLN A 279 -31.97 -8.27 6.38
N PRO A 280 -33.03 -7.85 7.11
CA PRO A 280 -32.86 -7.29 8.45
C PRO A 280 -32.03 -8.21 9.35
N GLY A 281 -31.11 -7.64 10.13
CA GLY A 281 -30.21 -8.35 11.04
C GLY A 281 -28.96 -8.96 10.38
N SER A 282 -28.82 -8.86 9.04
CA SER A 282 -27.57 -9.17 8.34
C SER A 282 -26.57 -8.02 8.45
N GLU A 283 -25.28 -8.31 8.28
CA GLU A 283 -24.23 -7.30 8.28
C GLU A 283 -24.06 -6.71 6.88
N PHE A 284 -23.94 -5.39 6.82
CA PHE A 284 -23.65 -4.64 5.61
C PHE A 284 -22.13 -4.45 5.50
N LEU A 285 -21.54 -5.08 4.49
CA LEU A 285 -20.10 -5.12 4.27
C LEU A 285 -19.71 -4.30 3.04
N VAL A 286 -18.51 -3.75 3.04
CA VAL A 286 -17.94 -2.93 1.96
C VAL A 286 -16.60 -3.49 1.47
N SER A 287 -16.15 -3.04 0.30
CA SER A 287 -14.76 -3.19 -0.13
C SER A 287 -13.89 -2.19 0.60
N TYR A 288 -12.70 -2.60 1.04
CA TYR A 288 -11.66 -1.68 1.51
C TYR A 288 -10.66 -1.33 0.40
N GLY A 289 -10.91 -1.83 -0.81
CA GLY A 289 -10.07 -1.63 -2.00
C GLY A 289 -9.26 -2.88 -2.38
N PRO A 290 -8.69 -2.89 -3.60
CA PRO A 290 -7.86 -3.97 -4.10
C PRO A 290 -6.44 -3.88 -3.51
N LYS A 291 -6.28 -4.24 -2.23
CA LYS A 291 -5.02 -4.15 -1.49
C LYS A 291 -4.29 -5.49 -1.41
N SER A 292 -2.97 -5.44 -1.38
CA SER A 292 -2.14 -6.57 -1.02
C SER A 292 -2.40 -7.03 0.42
N PRO A 293 -2.07 -8.28 0.78
CA PRO A 293 -2.17 -8.75 2.16
C PRO A 293 -1.37 -7.85 3.14
N ALA A 294 -0.18 -7.39 2.75
CA ALA A 294 0.63 -6.52 3.59
C ALA A 294 -0.03 -5.17 3.86
N GLU A 295 -0.66 -4.57 2.85
CA GLU A 295 -1.43 -3.31 2.98
C GLU A 295 -2.63 -3.46 3.91
N TYR A 296 -3.37 -4.57 3.80
CA TYR A 296 -4.46 -4.83 4.73
C TYR A 296 -4.00 -4.85 6.18
N LEU A 297 -2.85 -5.48 6.44
CA LEU A 297 -2.31 -5.56 7.78
C LEU A 297 -1.77 -4.21 8.27
N GLU A 298 -1.07 -3.48 7.40
CA GLU A 298 -0.51 -2.15 7.68
C GLU A 298 -1.61 -1.12 7.96
N GLU A 299 -2.61 -1.01 7.08
CA GLU A 299 -3.64 0.03 7.14
C GLU A 299 -4.82 -0.31 8.05
N HIS A 300 -5.15 -1.59 8.23
CA HIS A 300 -6.36 -2.00 8.97
C HIS A 300 -6.08 -2.92 10.17
N GLY A 301 -4.85 -3.41 10.35
CA GLY A 301 -4.49 -4.25 11.48
C GLY A 301 -5.06 -5.68 11.44
N PHE A 302 -5.57 -6.12 10.29
CA PHE A 302 -6.01 -7.51 10.09
C PHE A 302 -5.66 -8.01 8.69
N LEU A 303 -5.68 -9.33 8.51
CA LEU A 303 -5.57 -9.95 7.20
C LEU A 303 -6.93 -10.54 6.81
N PRO A 304 -7.47 -10.18 5.62
CA PRO A 304 -8.66 -10.84 5.10
C PRO A 304 -8.38 -12.32 4.81
N ARG A 305 -9.39 -13.05 4.36
CA ARG A 305 -9.17 -14.43 3.94
C ARG A 305 -8.31 -14.45 2.68
N LEU A 306 -7.04 -14.81 2.83
CA LEU A 306 -6.10 -14.89 1.72
C LEU A 306 -6.35 -16.14 0.87
N ASP A 307 -6.39 -15.97 -0.44
CA ASP A 307 -6.21 -17.06 -1.41
C ASP A 307 -4.73 -17.11 -1.79
N THR A 308 -4.00 -18.12 -1.31
CA THR A 308 -2.56 -18.25 -1.60
C THR A 308 -2.25 -18.50 -3.07
N LYS A 309 -3.26 -18.75 -3.92
CA LYS A 309 -3.11 -18.80 -5.39
C LYS A 309 -3.25 -17.44 -6.05
N LYS A 310 -3.79 -16.44 -5.34
CA LYS A 310 -4.01 -15.08 -5.81
C LYS A 310 -3.49 -14.09 -4.78
N THR A 311 -2.19 -13.97 -4.72
CA THR A 311 -1.50 -13.10 -3.77
C THR A 311 -0.39 -12.34 -4.45
N SER A 312 0.02 -11.24 -3.82
CA SER A 312 1.15 -10.42 -4.23
C SER A 312 2.22 -10.35 -3.15
N CYS A 313 3.38 -9.86 -3.54
CA CYS A 313 4.50 -9.47 -2.69
C CYS A 313 5.20 -8.27 -3.34
N MET A 314 5.63 -7.29 -2.57
CA MET A 314 6.29 -6.10 -3.10
C MET A 314 7.80 -6.31 -3.19
N LEU A 315 8.44 -5.88 -4.27
CA LEU A 315 9.90 -5.85 -4.42
C LEU A 315 10.36 -4.44 -4.80
N ALA A 316 11.37 -3.93 -4.08
CA ALA A 316 11.99 -2.65 -4.36
C ALA A 316 13.28 -2.82 -5.18
N PHE A 317 13.44 -1.98 -6.20
CA PHE A 317 14.63 -1.90 -7.05
C PHE A 317 15.02 -0.45 -7.27
N GLY A 318 16.30 -0.19 -7.48
CA GLY A 318 16.77 1.17 -7.75
C GLY A 318 18.09 1.21 -8.51
N VAL A 319 18.40 2.37 -9.07
CA VAL A 319 19.70 2.63 -9.67
C VAL A 319 20.77 2.68 -8.57
N ARG A 320 21.77 1.81 -8.66
CA ARG A 320 22.81 1.68 -7.63
C ARG A 320 23.72 2.91 -7.62
N ASP A 321 24.12 3.35 -6.44
CA ASP A 321 25.08 4.45 -6.29
C ASP A 321 26.46 4.15 -6.91
N ALA A 322 26.85 2.88 -6.93
CA ALA A 322 28.11 2.44 -7.53
C ALA A 322 28.01 2.16 -9.04
N ASP A 323 26.86 2.43 -9.68
CA ASP A 323 26.68 2.22 -11.12
C ASP A 323 27.52 3.24 -11.92
N PRO A 324 28.43 2.80 -12.81
CA PRO A 324 29.23 3.73 -13.63
C PRO A 324 28.39 4.65 -14.53
N TYR A 325 27.16 4.25 -14.85
CA TYR A 325 26.24 4.98 -15.72
C TYR A 325 25.07 5.62 -14.94
N ARG A 326 25.23 5.78 -13.63
CA ARG A 326 24.17 6.27 -12.74
C ARG A 326 23.57 7.58 -13.24
N ASP A 327 24.39 8.57 -13.53
CA ASP A 327 23.91 9.92 -13.89
C ASP A 327 23.07 9.90 -15.18
N ASP A 328 23.49 9.15 -16.19
CA ASP A 328 22.74 9.00 -17.44
C ASP A 328 21.39 8.27 -17.22
N LYS A 329 21.38 7.23 -16.36
CA LYS A 329 20.15 6.50 -16.02
C LYS A 329 19.16 7.38 -15.25
N LEU A 330 19.66 8.16 -14.28
CA LEU A 330 18.82 9.08 -13.52
C LEU A 330 18.19 10.14 -14.40
N ASP A 331 18.95 10.66 -15.35
CA ASP A 331 18.46 11.64 -16.30
C ASP A 331 17.40 11.08 -17.25
N ILE A 332 17.55 9.83 -17.72
CA ILE A 332 16.49 9.14 -18.48
C ILE A 332 15.23 8.96 -17.64
N LEU A 333 15.36 8.59 -16.35
CA LEU A 333 14.23 8.43 -15.44
C LEU A 333 13.53 9.79 -15.20
N GLU A 334 14.29 10.86 -14.96
CA GLU A 334 13.74 12.22 -14.79
C GLU A 334 12.94 12.64 -16.04
N LEU A 335 13.48 12.42 -17.24
CA LEU A 335 12.79 12.72 -18.50
C LEU A 335 11.51 11.88 -18.68
N ALA A 336 11.52 10.63 -18.23
CA ALA A 336 10.37 9.75 -18.24
C ALA A 336 9.33 10.10 -17.15
N GLY A 337 9.69 10.95 -16.19
CA GLY A 337 8.87 11.23 -15.00
C GLY A 337 8.79 10.03 -14.05
N GLU A 338 9.87 9.25 -13.99
CA GLU A 338 10.01 8.01 -13.24
C GLU A 338 10.99 8.22 -12.08
N GLU A 339 10.76 7.52 -10.97
CA GLU A 339 11.63 7.64 -9.79
C GLU A 339 12.87 6.73 -9.88
N PRO A 340 14.01 7.12 -9.29
CA PRO A 340 15.25 6.33 -9.24
C PRO A 340 15.15 4.99 -8.48
N GLU A 341 14.20 4.92 -7.55
CA GLU A 341 13.86 3.74 -6.76
C GLU A 341 12.36 3.49 -6.91
N GLN A 342 11.99 2.25 -7.25
CA GLN A 342 10.63 1.87 -7.56
C GLN A 342 10.28 0.53 -6.88
N CYS A 343 9.04 0.45 -6.41
CA CYS A 343 8.46 -0.76 -5.84
C CYS A 343 7.49 -1.38 -6.84
N PHE A 344 7.58 -2.69 -7.03
CA PHE A 344 6.69 -3.45 -7.91
C PHE A 344 6.07 -4.62 -7.15
N ASP A 345 4.76 -4.80 -7.32
CA ASP A 345 4.11 -6.03 -6.89
C ASP A 345 4.42 -7.16 -7.86
N VAL A 346 4.89 -8.26 -7.31
CA VAL A 346 4.98 -9.55 -7.99
C VAL A 346 3.85 -10.45 -7.53
N PHE A 347 3.31 -11.28 -8.43
CA PHE A 347 2.07 -12.01 -8.17
C PHE A 347 2.24 -13.52 -8.28
N SER A 348 1.40 -14.27 -7.57
CA SER A 348 1.30 -15.73 -7.73
C SER A 348 0.46 -16.17 -8.92
N VAL A 349 -0.30 -15.24 -9.53
CA VAL A 349 -1.16 -15.51 -10.69
C VAL A 349 -0.36 -15.49 -11.98
N ASP A 350 -0.98 -15.92 -13.08
CA ASP A 350 -0.39 -15.88 -14.43
C ASP A 350 1.02 -16.49 -14.50
N ASN A 351 1.25 -17.53 -13.70
CA ASN A 351 2.53 -18.22 -13.55
C ASN A 351 3.71 -17.32 -13.13
N GLY A 352 3.43 -16.23 -12.42
CA GLY A 352 4.43 -15.29 -11.92
C GLY A 352 4.99 -14.33 -12.95
N GLU A 353 4.25 -14.05 -14.02
CA GLU A 353 4.68 -13.09 -15.04
C GLU A 353 4.85 -11.69 -14.42
N PRO A 354 6.03 -11.06 -14.57
CA PRO A 354 6.31 -9.73 -14.01
C PRO A 354 5.58 -8.64 -14.79
N ASP A 355 5.28 -7.53 -14.10
CA ASP A 355 4.68 -6.36 -14.72
C ASP A 355 5.59 -5.81 -15.86
N PRO A 356 5.04 -5.47 -17.04
CA PRO A 356 5.81 -4.85 -18.11
C PRO A 356 6.58 -3.57 -17.69
N ALA A 357 6.03 -2.76 -16.78
CA ALA A 357 6.69 -1.58 -16.23
C ALA A 357 7.91 -1.97 -15.37
N MET A 358 7.79 -3.03 -14.57
CA MET A 358 8.93 -3.61 -13.84
C MET A 358 10.03 -4.04 -14.81
N MET A 359 9.68 -4.77 -15.86
CA MET A 359 10.67 -5.22 -16.87
C MET A 359 11.35 -4.03 -17.56
N ARG A 360 10.61 -2.99 -17.90
CA ARG A 360 11.14 -1.76 -18.50
C ARG A 360 12.16 -1.07 -17.60
N PHE A 361 11.79 -0.85 -16.33
CA PHE A 361 12.69 -0.25 -15.35
C PHE A 361 13.95 -1.09 -15.13
N LEU A 362 13.80 -2.41 -14.95
CA LEU A 362 14.93 -3.31 -14.71
C LEU A 362 15.90 -3.38 -15.88
N ARG A 363 15.43 -3.30 -17.12
CA ARG A 363 16.31 -3.22 -18.31
C ARG A 363 17.20 -1.99 -18.26
N LEU A 364 16.66 -0.84 -17.86
CA LEU A 364 17.47 0.38 -17.66
C LEU A 364 18.46 0.20 -16.51
N VAL A 365 17.99 -0.27 -15.34
CA VAL A 365 18.83 -0.48 -14.15
C VAL A 365 20.00 -1.42 -14.46
N THR A 366 19.77 -2.46 -15.25
CA THR A 366 20.79 -3.46 -15.62
C THR A 366 21.51 -3.14 -16.95
N LEU A 367 21.23 -2.00 -17.57
CA LEU A 367 21.88 -1.58 -18.81
C LEU A 367 23.36 -1.31 -18.53
N THR A 368 24.24 -1.98 -19.26
CA THR A 368 25.68 -1.92 -19.02
C THR A 368 26.46 -2.30 -20.28
N SER A 369 27.77 -2.09 -20.23
CA SER A 369 28.73 -2.65 -21.19
C SER A 369 28.35 -2.38 -22.65
N SER A 370 28.07 -3.42 -23.44
CA SER A 370 27.78 -3.33 -24.86
C SER A 370 26.48 -2.58 -25.20
N ASP A 371 25.58 -2.41 -24.23
CA ASP A 371 24.29 -1.75 -24.44
C ASP A 371 24.28 -0.30 -23.94
N ALA A 372 25.37 0.15 -23.29
CA ALA A 372 25.49 1.51 -22.75
C ALA A 372 25.42 2.60 -23.84
N PHE A 373 25.63 2.26 -25.12
CA PHE A 373 25.45 3.20 -26.23
C PHE A 373 24.03 3.76 -26.31
N LEU A 374 23.02 3.06 -25.75
CA LEU A 374 21.63 3.55 -25.69
C LEU A 374 21.45 4.72 -24.71
N LEU A 375 22.42 4.93 -23.80
CA LEU A 375 22.44 6.07 -22.87
C LEU A 375 23.01 7.34 -23.51
N GLU A 376 23.58 7.25 -24.72
CA GLU A 376 24.17 8.39 -25.42
C GLU A 376 23.13 9.45 -25.75
N ALA A 377 23.56 10.72 -25.81
CA ALA A 377 22.69 11.87 -26.01
C ALA A 377 21.78 11.79 -27.25
N VAL A 378 22.18 11.04 -28.29
CA VAL A 378 21.39 10.85 -29.52
C VAL A 378 20.14 10.00 -29.30
N PHE A 379 20.12 9.14 -28.28
CA PHE A 379 19.00 8.25 -27.95
C PHE A 379 18.25 8.70 -26.70
N ARG A 380 18.65 9.80 -26.07
CA ARG A 380 18.14 10.27 -24.78
C ARG A 380 16.61 10.30 -24.70
N ASP A 381 15.97 10.86 -25.72
CA ASP A 381 14.50 11.00 -25.79
C ASP A 381 13.77 9.68 -26.10
N GLU A 382 14.47 8.68 -26.64
CA GLU A 382 13.90 7.39 -27.06
C GLU A 382 14.32 6.22 -26.16
N CYS A 383 15.33 6.41 -25.29
CA CYS A 383 15.96 5.33 -24.53
C CYS A 383 14.95 4.61 -23.65
N TRP A 384 14.09 5.35 -22.95
CA TRP A 384 13.02 4.76 -22.14
C TRP A 384 12.05 3.91 -22.96
N ASP A 385 11.77 4.34 -24.19
CA ASP A 385 10.93 3.60 -25.12
C ASP A 385 11.57 2.30 -25.59
N PHE A 386 12.89 2.30 -25.79
CA PHE A 386 13.61 1.07 -26.11
C PHE A 386 13.53 0.03 -25.00
N MET A 387 13.52 0.45 -23.74
CA MET A 387 13.42 -0.47 -22.58
C MET A 387 12.08 -1.22 -22.51
N ALA A 388 11.06 -0.82 -23.28
CA ALA A 388 9.78 -1.55 -23.31
C ALA A 388 9.92 -2.98 -23.86
N LEU A 389 10.97 -3.24 -24.66
CA LEU A 389 11.24 -4.54 -25.28
C LEU A 389 12.66 -5.02 -24.93
N PRO A 390 12.95 -6.33 -25.09
CA PRO A 390 14.26 -6.89 -24.77
C PRO A 390 15.41 -6.15 -25.45
N ILE A 391 16.46 -5.81 -24.71
CA ILE A 391 17.59 -5.03 -25.24
C ILE A 391 18.63 -5.94 -25.88
N SER A 392 19.22 -6.83 -25.09
CA SER A 392 20.19 -7.83 -25.51
C SER A 392 20.05 -9.07 -24.62
N GLU A 393 20.58 -10.21 -25.09
CA GLU A 393 20.60 -11.44 -24.29
C GLU A 393 21.31 -11.23 -22.95
N VAL A 394 22.41 -10.47 -22.94
CA VAL A 394 23.17 -10.15 -21.72
C VAL A 394 22.37 -9.28 -20.77
N ASN A 395 21.66 -8.26 -21.28
CA ASN A 395 20.83 -7.39 -20.45
C ASN A 395 19.65 -8.17 -19.84
N GLU A 396 18.93 -8.98 -20.62
CA GLU A 396 17.83 -9.81 -20.11
C GLU A 396 18.32 -10.84 -19.08
N ALA A 397 19.49 -11.45 -19.29
CA ALA A 397 20.11 -12.34 -18.30
C ALA A 397 20.44 -11.60 -16.99
N ASN A 398 20.93 -10.36 -17.07
CA ASN A 398 21.20 -9.53 -15.90
C ASN A 398 19.91 -9.12 -15.18
N VAL A 399 18.83 -8.81 -15.90
CA VAL A 399 17.49 -8.58 -15.32
C VAL A 399 17.04 -9.81 -14.53
N GLY A 400 17.04 -10.98 -15.16
CA GLY A 400 16.61 -12.22 -14.50
C GLY A 400 17.44 -12.54 -13.27
N LYS A 401 18.77 -12.38 -13.36
CA LYS A 401 19.66 -12.56 -12.22
C LYS A 401 19.35 -11.59 -11.07
N LEU A 402 19.19 -10.30 -11.37
CA LEU A 402 18.89 -9.28 -10.35
C LEU A 402 17.60 -9.63 -9.60
N VAL A 403 16.55 -10.02 -10.32
CA VAL A 403 15.26 -10.37 -9.68
C VAL A 403 15.37 -11.66 -8.88
N MET A 404 16.00 -12.69 -9.40
CA MET A 404 16.19 -13.95 -8.67
C MET A 404 17.03 -13.76 -7.40
N ASP A 405 18.14 -13.00 -7.48
CA ASP A 405 18.98 -12.67 -6.31
C ASP A 405 18.15 -11.91 -5.26
N LYS A 406 17.29 -10.96 -5.69
CA LYS A 406 16.40 -10.20 -4.79
C LYS A 406 15.32 -11.07 -4.14
N ILE A 407 14.76 -12.03 -4.88
CA ILE A 407 13.80 -13.00 -4.35
C ILE A 407 14.47 -13.92 -3.32
N ASP A 408 15.66 -14.42 -3.61
CA ASP A 408 16.40 -15.29 -2.69
C ASP A 408 16.76 -14.54 -1.39
N GLU A 409 17.14 -13.25 -1.48
CA GLU A 409 17.33 -12.37 -0.33
C GLU A 409 16.03 -12.24 0.49
N ALA A 410 14.90 -11.91 -0.15
CA ALA A 410 13.62 -11.76 0.51
C ALA A 410 13.17 -13.05 1.23
N LEU A 411 13.25 -14.19 0.54
CA LEU A 411 12.89 -15.50 1.09
C LEU A 411 13.76 -15.90 2.27
N GLY A 412 15.05 -15.54 2.26
CA GLY A 412 16.01 -15.78 3.33
C GLY A 412 15.79 -14.90 4.57
N ASN A 413 15.19 -13.72 4.39
CA ASN A 413 14.89 -12.80 5.49
C ASN A 413 13.59 -13.15 6.25
N PHE A 414 12.69 -13.94 5.64
CA PHE A 414 11.46 -14.37 6.30
C PHE A 414 11.71 -15.26 7.51
N HIS A 415 11.00 -14.99 8.60
CA HIS A 415 11.03 -15.79 9.81
C HIS A 415 10.35 -17.16 9.60
N GLY A 416 11.02 -18.23 10.03
CA GLY A 416 10.49 -19.58 9.97
C GLY A 416 10.50 -20.18 8.56
N ASP A 417 10.06 -21.43 8.45
CA ASP A 417 9.94 -22.16 7.19
C ASP A 417 8.46 -22.35 6.79
N ARG A 418 8.25 -22.84 5.56
CA ARG A 418 6.92 -23.07 5.00
C ARG A 418 6.13 -24.08 5.84
N GLU A 419 6.77 -25.17 6.26
CA GLU A 419 6.14 -26.22 7.06
C GLU A 419 5.67 -25.68 8.42
N GLY A 420 6.50 -24.89 9.09
CA GLY A 420 6.19 -24.23 10.35
C GLY A 420 5.02 -23.25 10.22
N ASP A 421 5.03 -22.42 9.17
CA ASP A 421 3.92 -21.51 8.91
C ASP A 421 2.62 -22.26 8.61
N GLN A 422 2.67 -23.33 7.81
CA GLN A 422 1.50 -24.18 7.55
C GLN A 422 0.98 -24.87 8.81
N ALA A 423 1.87 -25.27 9.73
CA ALA A 423 1.47 -25.83 11.01
C ALA A 423 0.79 -24.78 11.90
N LEU A 424 1.38 -23.58 12.01
CA LEU A 424 0.82 -22.46 12.77
C LEU A 424 -0.58 -22.08 12.28
N VAL A 425 -0.78 -21.97 10.97
CA VAL A 425 -2.09 -21.60 10.39
C VAL A 425 -3.17 -22.65 10.65
N LYS A 426 -2.79 -23.92 10.87
CA LYS A 426 -3.73 -25.00 11.22
C LYS A 426 -4.09 -25.04 12.70
N THR A 427 -3.42 -24.27 13.55
CA THR A 427 -3.73 -24.25 14.99
C THR A 427 -5.01 -23.48 15.27
N ASP A 428 -5.91 -24.08 16.07
CA ASP A 428 -7.08 -23.40 16.60
C ASP A 428 -6.72 -22.61 17.87
N GLY A 429 -7.09 -21.35 17.93
CA GLY A 429 -6.99 -20.54 19.14
C GLY A 429 -7.73 -19.22 18.98
N GLN A 430 -8.58 -18.86 19.93
CA GLN A 430 -9.41 -17.65 19.82
C GLN A 430 -8.75 -16.40 20.42
N GLU A 431 -7.55 -16.52 21.00
CA GLU A 431 -6.83 -15.38 21.56
C GLU A 431 -6.26 -14.49 20.45
N TRP A 432 -6.45 -13.17 20.60
CA TRP A 432 -6.05 -12.18 19.60
C TRP A 432 -4.55 -12.21 19.28
N VAL A 433 -3.69 -12.37 20.30
CA VAL A 433 -2.23 -12.47 20.12
C VAL A 433 -1.88 -13.69 19.26
N ALA A 434 -2.56 -14.82 19.50
CA ALA A 434 -2.37 -16.02 18.69
C ALA A 434 -2.87 -15.80 17.24
N GLU A 435 -3.94 -15.02 17.05
CA GLU A 435 -4.45 -14.66 15.72
C GLU A 435 -3.49 -13.76 14.96
N ARG A 436 -2.84 -12.80 15.63
CA ARG A 436 -1.82 -11.95 15.02
C ARG A 436 -0.64 -12.76 14.50
N VAL A 437 -0.11 -13.69 15.32
CA VAL A 437 1.00 -14.59 14.90
C VAL A 437 0.59 -15.47 13.73
N ARG A 438 -0.63 -16.03 13.74
CA ARG A 438 -1.18 -16.80 12.60
C ARG A 438 -1.43 -15.94 11.38
N GLY A 439 -1.79 -14.66 11.57
CA GLY A 439 -1.90 -13.67 10.51
C GLY A 439 -0.56 -13.50 9.81
N LEU A 440 0.49 -13.21 10.56
CA LEU A 440 1.85 -13.08 10.03
C LEU A 440 2.33 -14.36 9.33
N ALA A 441 1.97 -15.55 9.82
CA ALA A 441 2.24 -16.82 9.13
C ALA A 441 1.49 -16.94 7.79
N ARG A 442 0.22 -16.51 7.74
CA ARG A 442 -0.54 -16.46 6.47
C ARG A 442 0.09 -15.48 5.48
N LEU A 443 0.53 -14.32 5.95
CA LEU A 443 1.21 -13.31 5.13
C LEU A 443 2.50 -13.87 4.52
N ARG A 444 3.35 -14.51 5.33
CA ARG A 444 4.57 -15.19 4.84
C ARG A 444 4.25 -16.24 3.79
N LEU A 445 3.25 -17.10 4.01
CA LEU A 445 2.87 -18.12 3.03
C LEU A 445 2.37 -17.51 1.72
N ALA A 446 1.62 -16.42 1.80
CA ALA A 446 1.15 -15.65 0.66
C ALA A 446 2.34 -15.05 -0.12
N GLU A 447 3.19 -14.27 0.54
CA GLU A 447 4.33 -13.62 -0.14
C GLU A 447 5.34 -14.63 -0.68
N ARG A 448 5.62 -15.73 0.05
CA ARG A 448 6.45 -16.85 -0.48
C ARG A 448 5.87 -17.41 -1.78
N ALA A 449 4.55 -17.57 -1.89
CA ALA A 449 3.93 -18.08 -3.10
C ALA A 449 4.09 -17.13 -4.30
N ALA A 450 3.94 -15.81 -4.09
CA ALA A 450 4.17 -14.82 -5.14
C ALA A 450 5.64 -14.77 -5.60
N LEU A 451 6.56 -14.77 -4.64
CA LEU A 451 8.01 -14.78 -4.90
C LEU A 451 8.44 -16.03 -5.66
N GLU A 452 8.01 -17.21 -5.24
CA GLU A 452 8.37 -18.48 -5.91
C GLU A 452 7.77 -18.61 -7.31
N ALA A 453 6.52 -18.16 -7.51
CA ALA A 453 5.91 -18.14 -8.84
C ALA A 453 6.73 -17.27 -9.80
N THR A 454 7.09 -16.07 -9.35
CA THR A 454 7.88 -15.10 -10.13
C THR A 454 9.29 -15.63 -10.42
N ARG A 455 9.94 -16.22 -9.41
CA ARG A 455 11.23 -16.91 -9.60
C ARG A 455 11.13 -17.99 -10.68
N GLY A 456 10.09 -18.82 -10.61
CA GLY A 456 9.84 -19.85 -11.62
C GLY A 456 9.59 -19.28 -13.02
N TRP A 457 9.01 -18.09 -13.14
CA TRP A 457 8.89 -17.38 -14.41
C TRP A 457 10.27 -17.00 -14.97
N PHE A 458 11.11 -16.34 -14.17
CA PHE A 458 12.45 -15.94 -14.60
C PHE A 458 13.37 -17.15 -14.91
N GLU A 459 13.21 -18.28 -14.22
CA GLU A 459 13.93 -19.51 -14.55
C GLU A 459 13.56 -20.07 -15.93
N ARG A 460 12.29 -19.96 -16.33
CA ARG A 460 11.85 -20.36 -17.68
C ARG A 460 12.30 -19.35 -18.72
N ASP A 461 12.19 -18.06 -18.41
CA ASP A 461 12.62 -16.98 -19.29
C ASP A 461 14.13 -17.07 -19.60
N ALA A 462 14.94 -17.42 -18.60
CA ALA A 462 16.37 -17.67 -18.77
C ALA A 462 16.71 -18.82 -19.74
N GLN A 463 15.81 -19.79 -19.91
CA GLN A 463 15.96 -20.90 -20.86
C GLN A 463 15.50 -20.53 -22.29
N ALA A 464 14.83 -19.40 -22.45
CA ALA A 464 14.24 -18.95 -23.71
C ALA A 464 14.89 -17.66 -24.24
N LEU A 465 16.05 -17.26 -23.70
CA LEU A 465 16.72 -16.01 -24.10
C LEU A 465 17.10 -16.03 -25.59
N ASP A 466 17.50 -17.16 -26.15
CA ASP A 466 17.84 -17.31 -27.56
C ASP A 466 16.63 -17.18 -28.51
N LEU A 467 15.41 -17.27 -27.98
CA LEU A 467 14.16 -17.15 -28.74
C LEU A 467 13.63 -15.72 -28.79
N LYS A 468 14.22 -14.79 -28.04
CA LYS A 468 13.78 -13.39 -27.97
C LYS A 468 14.33 -12.59 -29.16
N GLU A 469 13.52 -11.65 -29.63
CA GLU A 469 13.96 -10.66 -30.60
C GLU A 469 14.52 -9.43 -29.88
N TYR A 470 15.78 -9.09 -30.14
CA TYR A 470 16.53 -8.03 -29.43
C TYR A 470 16.61 -6.71 -30.19
N TYR A 471 17.12 -5.66 -29.55
CA TYR A 471 17.19 -4.31 -30.11
C TYR A 471 17.82 -4.26 -31.51
N GLN A 472 18.96 -4.92 -31.69
CA GLN A 472 19.68 -4.91 -32.97
C GLN A 472 18.87 -5.58 -34.10
N GLU A 473 18.22 -6.71 -33.81
CA GLU A 473 17.36 -7.40 -34.79
C GLU A 473 16.15 -6.56 -35.18
N ARG A 474 15.48 -5.97 -34.18
CA ARG A 474 14.36 -5.04 -34.42
C ARG A 474 14.80 -3.83 -35.24
N ARG A 475 16.00 -3.30 -34.99
CA ARG A 475 16.54 -2.16 -35.72
C ARG A 475 16.82 -2.52 -37.18
N LEU A 476 17.42 -3.68 -37.46
CA LEU A 476 17.65 -4.16 -38.82
C LEU A 476 16.33 -4.30 -39.60
N LYS A 477 15.31 -4.89 -38.98
CA LYS A 477 13.95 -5.00 -39.53
C LYS A 477 13.33 -3.65 -39.85
N SER A 478 13.42 -2.70 -38.92
CA SER A 478 12.87 -1.35 -39.11
C SER A 478 13.53 -0.59 -40.27
N LEU A 479 14.79 -0.91 -40.57
CA LEU A 479 15.55 -0.34 -41.68
C LEU A 479 15.41 -1.14 -42.98
N GLY A 480 14.67 -2.27 -42.97
CA GLY A 480 14.54 -3.18 -44.11
C GLY A 480 15.88 -3.79 -44.55
N LEU A 481 16.80 -3.97 -43.61
CA LEU A 481 18.15 -4.52 -43.84
C LEU A 481 18.23 -6.04 -43.62
N ASP A 482 17.13 -6.66 -43.19
CA ASP A 482 17.00 -8.11 -43.00
C ASP A 482 16.38 -8.82 -44.23
N ARG A 483 16.05 -8.07 -45.29
CA ARG A 483 15.58 -8.62 -46.55
C ARG A 483 16.74 -9.18 -47.39
N PRO A 484 16.51 -10.21 -48.23
CA PRO A 484 17.49 -10.62 -49.23
C PRO A 484 17.90 -9.42 -50.09
N LEU A 485 19.20 -9.29 -50.37
CA LEU A 485 19.70 -8.29 -51.32
C LEU A 485 19.06 -8.51 -52.68
N ASP A 486 18.64 -7.43 -53.32
CA ASP A 486 18.11 -7.50 -54.66
C ASP A 486 19.27 -7.76 -55.64
N ASP A 487 19.02 -8.44 -56.76
CA ASP A 487 20.04 -8.64 -57.81
C ASP A 487 20.64 -7.31 -58.32
N ALA A 488 19.90 -6.20 -58.15
CA ALA A 488 20.34 -4.84 -58.48
C ALA A 488 21.30 -4.22 -57.43
N GLU A 489 21.32 -4.73 -56.20
CA GLU A 489 22.20 -4.28 -55.11
C GLU A 489 23.51 -5.08 -55.06
N LEU A 490 23.56 -6.23 -55.74
CA LEU A 490 24.77 -7.02 -55.97
C LEU A 490 25.63 -6.37 -57.07
N MET A 491 26.49 -5.43 -56.68
CA MET A 491 27.52 -4.91 -57.59
C MET A 491 28.50 -6.03 -57.94
N SER A 492 28.45 -6.54 -59.18
CA SER A 492 29.42 -7.52 -59.66
C SER A 492 30.83 -6.94 -59.55
N SER A 493 31.68 -7.48 -58.69
CA SER A 493 33.12 -7.20 -58.69
C SER A 493 33.80 -7.92 -59.88
N GLY A 494 33.27 -7.69 -61.08
CA GLY A 494 33.75 -8.22 -62.35
C GLY A 494 34.61 -7.21 -63.10
N ALA A 495 35.57 -6.57 -62.45
CA ALA A 495 36.67 -5.93 -63.16
C ALA A 495 37.73 -7.00 -63.44
N ALA A 496 37.45 -7.88 -64.41
CA ALA A 496 38.51 -8.57 -65.12
C ALA A 496 39.35 -7.48 -65.80
N ARG A 497 40.48 -7.12 -65.19
CA ARG A 497 41.54 -6.37 -65.87
C ARG A 497 42.08 -7.31 -66.95
N ASP A 498 41.70 -7.07 -68.19
CA ASP A 498 42.49 -7.48 -69.34
C ASP A 498 43.88 -6.86 -69.19
N MET A 499 44.84 -7.67 -68.75
CA MET A 499 46.26 -7.36 -68.83
C MET A 499 46.79 -7.94 -70.13
N ASP A 500 46.82 -7.10 -71.15
CA ASP A 500 47.61 -7.30 -72.37
C ASP A 500 49.00 -6.69 -72.14
N TRP A 501 50.00 -7.52 -71.82
CA TRP A 501 51.44 -7.31 -72.10
C TRP A 501 52.17 -8.66 -72.19
#